data_AF-A0A9W4CTL9-F1
#
_entry.id   AF-A0A9W4CTL9-F1
#
_cell.length_a   1.000
_cell.length_b   1.000
_cell.length_c   1.000
_cell.angle_alpha   90.00
_cell.angle_beta   90.00
_cell.angle_gamma   90.00
#
_symmetry.space_group_name_H-M   'P 1'
#
loop_
_entity.id
_entity.type
_entity.pdbx_description
1 polymer ?
#
loop_
_entity_poly.entity_id
_entity_poly.type
_entity_poly.pdbx_seq_one_letter_code
_entity_poly.pdbx_strand_id
1 'polypeptide(L)'
;MTTGAIPDEIPSNLREQLLLQDAQGGNFRPIQVGVDKLLGDAPRLVAIYGGNPEDWDKMTSNQAFEINGASVQVHWFRNSQTRQDVEFKFKRQYPKTAPKNL
;
A
#
# COMPACT_ATOMS: atom_id res chain seq x y z
N MET A 1 -13.95 -1.76 -18.31
CA MET A 1 -13.43 -0.45 -17.88
C MET A 1 -12.09 -0.71 -17.22
N THR A 2 -10.98 -0.38 -17.86
CA THR A 2 -9.66 -0.43 -17.22
C THR A 2 -9.57 0.72 -16.24
N THR A 3 -9.53 0.42 -14.94
CA THR A 3 -9.25 1.40 -13.90
C THR A 3 -7.90 2.05 -14.23
N GLY A 4 -7.86 3.38 -14.36
CA GLY A 4 -6.63 4.11 -14.68
C GLY A 4 -5.61 4.09 -13.54
N ALA A 5 -4.59 4.96 -13.64
CA ALA A 5 -3.62 5.16 -12.58
C ALA A 5 -4.33 5.62 -11.31
N ILE A 6 -3.98 5.04 -10.17
CA ILE A 6 -4.49 5.52 -8.89
C ILE A 6 -3.47 6.51 -8.34
N PRO A 7 -3.83 7.80 -8.17
CA PRO A 7 -2.89 8.79 -7.69
C PRO A 7 -2.44 8.46 -6.26
N ASP A 8 -1.20 8.85 -5.94
CA ASP A 8 -0.69 8.76 -4.58
C ASP A 8 -1.53 9.60 -3.63
N GLU A 9 -1.92 9.00 -2.50
CA GLU A 9 -2.54 9.73 -1.41
C GLU A 9 -1.51 10.63 -0.73
N ILE A 10 -1.84 11.92 -0.62
CA ILE A 10 -1.00 12.90 0.05
C ILE A 10 -1.29 12.87 1.56
N PRO A 11 -0.27 12.77 2.43
CA PRO A 11 -0.44 12.87 3.88
C PRO A 11 -1.22 14.12 4.27
N SER A 12 -2.25 13.97 5.11
CA SER A 12 -3.11 15.08 5.55
C SER A 12 -2.65 15.70 6.87
N ASN A 13 -1.72 15.05 7.57
CA ASN A 13 -1.24 15.45 8.89
C ASN A 13 0.19 14.97 9.15
N LEU A 14 0.83 15.51 10.19
CA LEU A 14 2.20 15.18 10.57
C LEU A 14 2.40 13.68 10.86
N ARG A 15 1.43 13.00 11.48
CA ARG A 15 1.56 11.57 11.77
C ARG A 15 1.57 10.73 10.49
N GLU A 16 0.76 11.07 9.49
CA GLU A 16 0.79 10.42 8.18
C GLU A 16 2.08 10.70 7.42
N GLN A 17 2.60 11.92 7.53
CA GLN A 17 3.87 12.26 6.90
C GLN A 17 5.02 11.43 7.50
N LEU A 18 5.05 11.31 8.83
CA LEU A 18 6.03 10.47 9.53
C LEU A 18 5.85 8.98 9.20
N LEU A 19 4.60 8.50 9.09
CA LEU A 19 4.33 7.11 8.72
C LEU A 19 4.78 6.80 7.29
N LEU A 20 4.56 7.72 6.34
CA LEU A 20 5.03 7.58 4.96
C LEU A 20 6.57 7.59 4.89
N GLN A 21 7.23 8.41 5.71
CA GLN A 21 8.70 8.42 5.81
C GLN A 21 9.24 7.11 6.39
N ASP A 22 8.60 6.54 7.41
CA ASP A 22 8.98 5.26 8.02
C ASP A 22 8.75 4.07 7.07
N ALA A 23 7.73 4.16 6.21
CA ALA A 23 7.40 3.12 5.23
C ALA A 23 8.56 2.79 4.27
N GLN A 24 9.61 3.62 4.18
CA GLN A 24 10.83 3.32 3.44
C GLN A 24 11.53 2.03 3.90
N GLY A 25 11.30 1.59 5.15
CA GLY A 25 11.78 0.31 5.68
C GLY A 25 10.81 -0.87 5.52
N GLY A 26 9.66 -0.68 4.87
CA GLY A 26 8.52 -1.60 4.88
C GLY A 26 8.76 -3.00 4.31
N ASN A 27 7.97 -3.94 4.80
CA ASN A 27 7.94 -5.33 4.36
C ASN A 27 7.35 -5.45 2.94
N PHE A 28 7.92 -6.35 2.15
CA PHE A 28 7.38 -6.69 0.83
C PHE A 28 6.54 -7.97 0.90
N ARG A 29 5.48 -8.03 0.11
CA ARG A 29 4.85 -9.29 -0.28
C ARG A 29 4.86 -9.37 -1.81
N PRO A 30 5.42 -10.43 -2.39
CA PRO A 30 5.36 -10.60 -3.83
C PRO A 30 3.91 -10.63 -4.31
N ILE A 31 3.61 -9.92 -5.40
CA ILE A 31 2.27 -9.94 -6.02
C ILE A 31 1.97 -11.34 -6.57
N GLN A 32 3.01 -12.15 -6.78
CA GLN A 32 2.92 -13.52 -7.25
C GLN A 32 3.39 -14.51 -6.17
N VAL A 33 2.43 -15.14 -5.49
CA VAL A 33 2.66 -16.37 -4.71
C VAL A 33 1.86 -17.48 -5.39
N GLY A 34 2.46 -18.09 -6.43
CA GLY A 34 1.86 -19.19 -7.17
C GLY A 34 0.81 -18.79 -8.23
N VAL A 35 0.34 -19.81 -8.96
CA VAL A 35 -0.57 -19.71 -10.13
C VAL A 35 -1.98 -19.20 -9.81
N ASP A 36 -2.40 -19.22 -8.54
CA ASP A 36 -3.81 -19.02 -8.17
C ASP A 36 -4.15 -17.67 -7.51
N LYS A 37 -3.18 -16.75 -7.42
CA LYS A 37 -3.39 -15.46 -6.73
C LYS A 37 -2.70 -14.30 -7.42
N LEU A 38 -3.00 -14.11 -8.71
CA LEU A 38 -2.87 -12.80 -9.33
C LEU A 38 -3.76 -11.83 -8.53
N LEU A 39 -3.16 -11.02 -7.65
CA LEU A 39 -3.75 -9.75 -7.30
C LEU A 39 -3.97 -9.03 -8.64
N GLY A 40 -5.24 -8.88 -9.04
CA GLY A 40 -5.65 -8.47 -10.40
C GLY A 40 -5.13 -7.10 -10.88
N ASP A 41 -4.33 -6.43 -10.07
CA ASP A 41 -3.68 -5.16 -10.37
C ASP A 41 -2.44 -5.33 -11.26
N ALA A 42 -1.76 -6.48 -11.29
CA ALA A 42 -0.50 -6.62 -12.06
C ALA A 42 -0.65 -6.27 -13.56
N PRO A 43 -1.67 -6.75 -14.29
CA PRO A 43 -1.88 -6.34 -15.69
C PRO A 43 -2.12 -4.83 -15.84
N ARG A 44 -2.81 -4.21 -14.87
CA ARG A 44 -3.08 -2.76 -14.86
C ARG A 44 -1.80 -1.97 -14.61
N LEU A 45 -0.97 -2.41 -13.66
CA LEU A 45 0.31 -1.78 -13.36
C LEU A 45 1.25 -1.83 -14.57
N VAL A 46 1.32 -2.97 -15.26
CA VAL A 46 2.10 -3.11 -16.50
C VAL A 46 1.57 -2.19 -17.60
N ALA A 47 0.25 -2.12 -17.79
CA ALA A 47 -0.35 -1.25 -18.81
C ALA A 47 -0.10 0.25 -18.57
N ILE A 48 0.07 0.67 -17.32
CA ILE A 48 0.21 2.09 -16.94
C ILE A 48 1.68 2.49 -16.77
N TYR A 49 2.46 1.65 -16.09
CA TYR A 49 3.81 1.94 -15.64
C TYR A 49 4.88 1.08 -16.32
N GLY A 50 4.50 0.04 -17.08
CA GLY A 50 5.42 -0.87 -17.76
C GLY A 50 5.96 -2.00 -16.88
N GLY A 51 7.02 -2.66 -17.36
CA GLY A 51 7.65 -3.82 -16.70
C GLY A 51 6.90 -5.13 -16.92
N ASN A 52 7.28 -6.19 -16.20
CA ASN A 52 6.58 -7.47 -16.23
C ASN A 52 5.66 -7.63 -15.02
N PRO A 53 4.56 -8.41 -15.13
CA PRO A 53 3.66 -8.65 -14.00
C PRO A 53 4.34 -9.23 -12.76
N GLU A 54 5.37 -10.05 -12.96
CA GLU A 54 6.16 -10.70 -11.89
C GLU A 54 7.10 -9.74 -11.15
N ASP A 55 7.41 -8.58 -11.73
CA ASP A 55 8.31 -7.61 -11.14
C ASP A 55 7.60 -6.74 -10.09
N TRP A 56 6.28 -6.70 -10.10
CA TRP A 56 5.51 -5.85 -9.20
C TRP A 56 5.29 -6.53 -7.85
N ASP A 57 5.51 -5.78 -6.77
CA ASP A 57 5.34 -6.19 -5.38
C ASP A 57 4.32 -5.31 -4.68
N LYS A 58 3.52 -5.91 -3.79
CA LYS A 58 2.63 -5.16 -2.91
C LYS A 58 3.35 -4.92 -1.60
N MET A 59 3.54 -3.66 -1.30
CA MET A 59 4.31 -3.21 -0.15
C MET A 59 3.39 -2.76 0.97
N THR A 60 3.87 -2.90 2.21
CA THR A 60 3.14 -2.42 3.40
C THR A 60 4.15 -1.91 4.42
N SER A 61 3.83 -0.81 5.10
CA SER A 61 4.66 -0.26 6.17
C SER A 61 4.84 -1.29 7.29
N ASN A 62 6.02 -1.31 7.91
CA ASN A 62 6.27 -2.18 9.07
C ASN A 62 5.50 -1.72 10.30
N GLN A 63 5.38 -0.40 10.44
CA GLN A 63 4.66 0.24 11.52
C GLN A 63 3.21 0.52 11.12
N ALA A 64 2.36 0.58 12.13
CA ALA A 64 1.03 1.15 12.05
C ALA A 64 0.91 2.23 13.13
N PHE A 65 0.35 3.38 12.78
CA PHE A 65 0.13 4.47 13.74
C PHE A 65 -1.34 4.60 14.10
N GLU A 66 -1.63 4.87 15.36
CA GLU A 66 -2.97 5.28 15.78
C GLU A 66 -3.20 6.76 15.43
N ILE A 67 -4.13 6.99 14.50
CA ILE A 67 -4.51 8.32 14.00
C ILE A 67 -6.03 8.41 14.01
N ASN A 68 -6.56 9.34 14.81
CA ASN A 68 -8.01 9.59 14.94
C ASN A 68 -8.82 8.30 15.26
N GLY A 69 -8.28 7.43 16.13
CA GLY A 69 -8.94 6.19 16.55
C GLY A 69 -8.90 5.06 15.52
N ALA A 70 -8.11 5.20 14.45
CA ALA A 70 -7.80 4.13 13.52
C ALA A 70 -6.33 3.73 13.62
N SER A 71 -6.06 2.44 13.48
CA SER A 71 -4.74 1.94 13.13
C SER A 71 -4.51 2.19 11.63
N VAL A 72 -3.46 2.93 11.30
CA VAL A 72 -3.15 3.37 9.92
C VAL A 72 -1.85 2.75 9.46
N GLN A 73 -1.87 2.14 8.28
CA GLN A 73 -0.69 1.62 7.56
C GLN A 73 -0.58 2.27 6.18
N VAL A 74 0.62 2.26 5.61
CA VAL A 74 0.85 2.71 4.22
C VAL A 74 1.00 1.50 3.33
N HIS A 75 0.23 1.43 2.25
CA HIS A 75 0.32 0.41 1.21
C HIS A 75 0.72 1.08 -0.10
N TRP A 76 1.55 0.41 -0.91
CA TRP A 76 1.91 0.88 -2.25
C TRP A 76 2.32 -0.31 -3.14
N PHE A 77 2.58 -0.03 -4.41
CA PHE A 77 3.18 -1.00 -5.32
C PHE A 77 4.62 -0.61 -5.61
N ARG A 78 5.51 -1.59 -5.63
CA ARG A 78 6.93 -1.43 -6.00
C ARG A 78 7.24 -2.31 -7.19
N ASN A 79 7.89 -1.77 -8.21
CA ASN A 79 8.57 -2.60 -9.20
C ASN A 79 9.95 -2.99 -8.64
N SER A 80 10.19 -4.28 -8.44
CA SER A 80 11.43 -4.81 -7.86
C SER A 80 12.66 -4.58 -8.74
N GLN A 81 12.50 -4.55 -10.06
CA GLN A 81 13.58 -4.31 -11.02
C GLN A 81 13.95 -2.82 -11.10
N THR A 82 12.97 -1.95 -11.27
CA THR A 82 13.20 -0.51 -11.47
C THR A 82 13.26 0.28 -10.17
N ARG A 83 12.88 -0.34 -9.04
CA ARG A 83 12.72 0.30 -7.71
C ARG A 83 11.69 1.43 -7.69
N GLN A 84 10.83 1.51 -8.71
CA GLN A 84 9.76 2.50 -8.80
C GLN A 84 8.65 2.16 -7.79
N ASP A 85 8.27 3.14 -6.98
CA ASP A 85 7.12 3.07 -6.07
C ASP A 85 5.96 3.91 -6.62
N VAL A 86 4.74 3.37 -6.58
CA VAL A 86 3.52 4.03 -7.08
C VAL A 86 2.29 3.67 -6.24
N GLU A 87 1.29 4.54 -6.32
CA GLU A 87 -0.06 4.40 -5.76
C GLU A 87 -0.08 4.22 -4.24
N PHE A 88 0.62 5.11 -3.53
CA PHE A 88 0.63 5.14 -2.07
C PHE A 88 -0.77 5.37 -1.50
N LYS A 89 -1.13 4.59 -0.48
CA LYS A 89 -2.45 4.65 0.19
C LYS A 89 -2.34 4.49 1.69
N PHE A 90 -3.09 5.30 2.43
CA PHE A 90 -3.25 5.18 3.88
C PHE A 90 -4.41 4.26 4.21
N LYS A 91 -4.10 3.00 4.53
CA LYS A 91 -5.10 2.03 4.93
C LYS A 91 -5.44 2.21 6.41
N ARG A 92 -6.70 2.60 6.68
CA ARG A 92 -7.24 2.78 8.04
C ARG A 92 -8.05 1.56 8.46
N GLN A 93 -7.81 1.10 9.68
CA GLN A 93 -8.59 0.07 10.34
C GLN A 93 -9.09 0.59 11.68
N TYR A 94 -10.41 0.74 11.80
CA TYR A 94 -11.06 1.10 13.06
C TYR A 94 -11.31 -0.16 13.90
N PRO A 95 -11.13 -0.09 15.23
CA PRO A 95 -11.49 -1.19 16.11
C PRO A 95 -13.00 -1.48 16.01
N LYS A 96 -13.36 -2.77 15.97
CA LYS A 96 -14.76 -3.20 15.85
C LYS A 96 -15.57 -3.02 17.14
N THR A 97 -14.92 -2.74 18.26
CA THR A 97 -15.53 -2.58 19.57
C THR A 97 -15.52 -1.11 19.98
N ALA A 98 -16.71 -0.57 20.25
CA ALA A 98 -16.85 0.71 20.95
C ALA A 98 -16.15 0.63 22.32
N PRO A 99 -15.54 1.72 22.82
CA PRO A 99 -14.97 1.73 24.16
C PRO A 99 -16.07 1.33 25.16
N LYS A 100 -15.80 0.30 25.96
CA LYS A 100 -16.62 0.02 27.14
C LYS A 100 -16.43 1.20 28.08
N ASN A 101 -17.47 2.00 28.25
CA ASN A 101 -17.55 2.96 29.34
C ASN A 101 -17.38 2.15 30.64
N LEU A 102 -16.27 2.37 31.35
CA LEU A 102 -16.05 1.92 32.73
C LEU A 102 -16.60 2.99 33.67
#